data_AF-A0AAU6WRQ6-F1
#
_entry.id   AF-A0AAU6WRQ6-F1
#
_cell.length_a   1.000
_cell.length_b   1.000
_cell.length_c   1.000
_cell.angle_alpha   90.00
_cell.angle_beta   90.00
_cell.angle_gamma   90.00
#
_symmetry.space_group_name_H-M   'P 1'
#
loop_
_entity.id
_entity.type
_entity.pdbx_description
1 polymer ?
#
loop_
_entity_poly.entity_id
_entity_poly.type
_entity_poly.pdbx_seq_one_letter_code
_entity_poly.pdbx_strand_id
1 'polypeptide(L)'
;MLRSGTSIGANAFEAQNPHSKNDFISKIKIAAKELEETKYWLYLCKHSKTYPFDEKLEHQITEIGKIIYKILSTSLNKKQDI
;
A
#
# COMPACT_ATOMS: atom_id res chain seq x y z
N MET A 1 10.12 9.46 -0.45
CA MET A 1 8.72 9.51 0.01
C MET A 1 7.73 9.85 -1.11
N LEU A 2 7.90 10.96 -1.85
CA LEU A 2 6.96 11.33 -2.93
C LEU A 2 6.72 10.19 -3.92
N ARG A 3 7.79 9.57 -4.41
CA ARG A 3 7.70 8.42 -5.33
C ARG A 3 6.94 7.24 -4.73
N SER A 4 7.34 6.74 -3.56
CA SER A 4 6.70 5.56 -2.95
C SER A 4 5.25 5.83 -2.55
N GLY A 5 4.95 7.02 -2.00
CA GLY A 5 3.60 7.42 -1.63
C GLY A 5 2.65 7.51 -2.84
N THR A 6 3.11 8.08 -3.96
CA THR A 6 2.31 8.14 -5.20
C THR A 6 2.19 6.78 -5.88
N SER A 7 3.22 5.92 -5.78
CA SER A 7 3.25 4.60 -6.40
C SER A 7 2.20 3.65 -5.82
N ILE A 8 1.80 3.81 -4.56
CA ILE A 8 0.72 3.01 -3.94
C ILE A 8 -0.58 3.20 -4.73
N GLY A 9 -0.99 4.45 -4.93
CA GLY A 9 -2.20 4.80 -5.66
C GLY A 9 -2.13 4.41 -7.13
N ALA A 10 -1.00 4.64 -7.79
CA ALA A 10 -0.80 4.27 -9.19
C ALA A 10 -0.99 2.75 -9.40
N ASN A 11 -0.34 1.91 -8.60
CA ASN A 11 -0.49 0.46 -8.72
C ASN A 11 -1.91 -0.02 -8.35
N ALA A 12 -2.55 0.60 -7.35
CA ALA A 12 -3.94 0.28 -7.00
C ALA A 12 -4.94 0.68 -8.10
N PHE A 13 -4.66 1.77 -8.82
CA PHE A 13 -5.45 2.23 -9.95
C PHE A 13 -5.26 1.32 -11.18
N GLU A 14 -4.02 0.96 -11.51
CA GLU A 14 -3.72 -0.01 -12.57
C GLU A 14 -4.40 -1.36 -12.31
N ALA A 15 -4.44 -1.80 -11.03
CA ALA A 15 -5.12 -3.03 -10.64
C ALA A 15 -6.64 -3.01 -10.91
N GLN A 16 -7.27 -1.87 -11.20
CA GLN A 16 -8.70 -1.82 -11.53
C GLN A 16 -9.01 -2.38 -12.92
N ASN A 17 -8.02 -2.46 -13.82
CA ASN A 17 -8.17 -3.03 -15.16
C ASN A 17 -7.16 -4.17 -15.39
N PRO A 18 -7.24 -5.26 -14.62
CA PRO A 18 -6.23 -6.31 -14.67
C PRO A 18 -6.44 -7.25 -15.87
N HIS A 19 -5.36 -7.75 -16.45
CA HIS A 19 -5.45 -8.77 -17.51
C HIS A 19 -5.87 -10.15 -16.96
N SER A 20 -5.64 -10.40 -15.67
CA SER A 20 -6.06 -11.63 -14.97
C SER A 20 -6.14 -11.41 -13.45
N LYS A 21 -6.70 -12.37 -12.71
CA LYS A 21 -6.69 -12.34 -11.24
C LYS A 21 -5.26 -12.32 -10.66
N ASN A 22 -4.33 -13.02 -11.29
CA ASN A 22 -2.93 -13.02 -10.84
C ASN A 22 -2.26 -11.66 -11.09
N ASP A 23 -2.59 -11.01 -12.20
CA ASP A 23 -2.13 -9.65 -12.51
C ASP A 23 -2.68 -8.64 -11.49
N PHE A 24 -3.98 -8.71 -11.18
CA PHE A 24 -4.58 -7.94 -10.08
C PHE A 24 -3.79 -8.11 -8.77
N ILE A 25 -3.57 -9.35 -8.35
CA ILE A 25 -2.87 -9.66 -7.10
C ILE A 25 -1.43 -9.14 -7.15
N SER A 26 -0.75 -9.27 -8.28
CA SER A 26 0.61 -8.77 -8.48
C SER A 26 0.69 -7.26 -8.30
N LYS A 27 -0.21 -6.50 -8.93
CA LYS A 27 -0.27 -5.04 -8.83
C LYS A 27 -0.58 -4.57 -7.40
N ILE A 28 -1.55 -5.18 -6.73
CA ILE A 28 -1.84 -4.86 -5.33
C ILE A 28 -0.66 -5.24 -4.40
N LYS A 29 0.07 -6.32 -4.68
CA LYS A 29 1.30 -6.65 -3.93
C LYS A 29 2.39 -5.60 -4.10
N ILE A 30 2.55 -5.03 -5.29
CA ILE A 30 3.47 -3.91 -5.52
C ILE A 30 3.00 -2.70 -4.71
N ALA A 31 1.71 -2.36 -4.74
CA ALA A 31 1.16 -1.29 -3.90
C ALA A 31 1.44 -1.49 -2.40
N ALA A 32 1.33 -2.73 -1.91
CA ALA A 32 1.66 -3.08 -0.52
C ALA A 32 3.16 -2.95 -0.20
N LYS A 33 4.05 -3.23 -1.16
CA LYS A 33 5.49 -3.01 -0.98
C LYS A 33 5.81 -1.52 -0.86
N GLU A 34 5.26 -0.69 -1.75
CA GLU A 34 5.44 0.77 -1.75
C GLU A 34 4.83 1.42 -0.49
N LEU A 35 3.76 0.84 0.04
CA LEU A 35 3.16 1.21 1.33
C LEU A 35 4.15 1.01 2.48
N GLU A 36 4.79 -0.16 2.56
CA GLU A 36 5.77 -0.46 3.61
C GLU A 36 7.01 0.42 3.51
N GLU A 37 7.50 0.68 2.29
CA GLU A 37 8.57 1.66 2.06
C GLU A 37 8.16 3.06 2.54
N THR A 38 6.92 3.48 2.28
CA THR A 38 6.40 4.78 2.72
C THR A 38 6.26 4.87 4.24
N LYS A 39 5.78 3.80 4.90
CA LYS A 39 5.75 3.71 6.37
C LYS A 39 7.15 3.81 6.97
N TYR A 40 8.13 3.12 6.38
CA TYR A 40 9.51 3.20 6.83
C TYR A 40 10.07 4.63 6.73
N TRP A 41 9.81 5.34 5.63
CA TRP A 41 10.21 6.74 5.51
C TRP A 41 9.54 7.64 6.56
N LEU A 42 8.23 7.46 6.80
CA LEU A 42 7.51 8.19 7.83
C LEU A 42 8.05 7.90 9.23
N TYR A 43 8.41 6.64 9.52
CA TYR A 43 9.06 6.25 10.76
C TYR A 43 10.38 6.99 10.96
N LEU A 44 11.22 7.07 9.92
CA LEU A 44 12.47 7.84 9.99
C LEU A 44 12.24 9.33 10.19
N CYS A 45 11.24 9.92 9.49
CA CYS A 45 10.87 11.32 9.67
C CYS A 45 10.44 11.62 11.12
N LYS A 46 9.62 10.74 11.71
CA LYS A 46 9.14 10.86 13.11
C LYS A 46 10.28 10.86 14.14
N HIS A 47 11.34 10.11 13.89
CA HIS A 47 12.48 9.98 14.80
C HIS A 47 13.62 10.95 14.49
N SER A 48 13.51 11.74 13.43
CA SER A 48 14.50 12.77 13.10
C SER A 48 14.24 14.03 13.93
N LYS A 49 15.28 14.50 14.64
CA LYS A 49 15.19 15.69 15.50
C LYS A 49 14.91 17.00 14.75
N THR A 50 15.24 17.04 13.45
CA THR A 50 15.24 18.27 12.65
C THR A 50 14.30 18.21 11.46
N TYR A 51 13.60 17.08 11.26
CA TYR A 51 12.70 16.91 10.12
C TYR A 51 11.24 17.08 10.54
N PRO A 52 10.43 17.85 9.82
CA PRO A 52 9.02 18.00 10.14
C PRO A 52 8.29 16.67 9.95
N PHE A 53 7.49 16.30 10.94
CA PHE A 53 6.64 15.12 10.90
C PHE A 53 5.18 15.53 11.09
N ASP A 54 4.29 14.92 10.31
CA ASP A 54 2.85 15.12 10.41
C ASP A 54 2.18 13.79 10.80
N GLU A 55 1.64 13.73 12.00
CA GLU A 55 0.89 12.58 12.52
C GLU A 55 -0.30 12.20 11.63
N LYS A 56 -0.88 13.16 10.90
CA LYS A 56 -1.99 12.88 9.97
C LYS A 56 -1.53 11.97 8.83
N LEU A 57 -0.29 12.11 8.36
CA LEU A 57 0.26 11.26 7.31
C LEU A 57 0.46 9.81 7.81
N GLU A 58 0.87 9.63 9.06
CA GLU A 58 0.98 8.32 9.69
C GLU A 58 -0.39 7.64 9.88
N HIS A 59 -1.41 8.42 10.24
CA HIS A 59 -2.77 7.90 10.31
C HIS A 59 -3.30 7.51 8.92
N GLN A 60 -3.13 8.36 7.91
CA GLN A 60 -3.59 8.10 6.54
C GLN A 60 -2.92 6.86 5.94
N ILE A 61 -1.60 6.71 6.08
CA ILE A 61 -0.90 5.54 5.54
C ILE A 61 -1.35 4.24 6.23
N THR A 62 -1.71 4.32 7.51
CA THR A 62 -2.24 3.18 8.27
C THR A 62 -3.60 2.76 7.74
N GLU A 63 -4.51 3.71 7.50
CA GLU A 63 -5.83 3.44 6.94
C GLU A 63 -5.74 2.85 5.52
N ILE A 64 -4.91 3.44 4.65
CA ILE A 64 -4.63 2.90 3.31
C ILE A 64 -4.09 1.47 3.42
N GLY A 65 -3.21 1.21 4.38
CA GLY A 65 -2.66 -0.11 4.63
C GLY A 65 -3.74 -1.15 4.97
N LYS A 66 -4.68 -0.81 5.86
CA LYS A 66 -5.80 -1.70 6.20
C LYS A 66 -6.60 -2.10 4.96
N ILE A 67 -6.88 -1.14 4.06
CA ILE A 67 -7.60 -1.38 2.82
C ILE A 67 -6.82 -2.32 1.89
N ILE A 68 -5.55 -2.00 1.62
CA ILE A 68 -4.68 -2.80 0.72
C ILE A 68 -4.54 -4.24 1.22
N TYR A 69 -4.31 -4.44 2.53
CA TYR A 69 -4.18 -5.78 3.09
C TYR A 69 -5.49 -6.54 3.10
N LYS A 70 -6.62 -5.87 3.34
CA LYS A 70 -7.94 -6.52 3.23
C LYS A 70 -8.20 -7.00 1.82
N ILE A 71 -7.93 -6.17 0.80
CA ILE A 71 -8.04 -6.54 -0.61
C ILE A 71 -7.17 -7.78 -0.90
N LEU A 72 -5.88 -7.74 -0.55
CA LEU A 72 -4.97 -8.88 -0.76
C LEU A 72 -5.47 -10.17 -0.11
N SER A 73 -5.86 -10.10 1.17
CA SER A 73 -6.36 -11.25 1.92
C SER A 73 -7.58 -11.87 1.23
N THR A 74 -8.56 -11.04 0.83
CA THR A 74 -9.77 -11.54 0.15
C THR A 74 -9.49 -12.09 -1.25
N SER A 75 -8.55 -11.51 -1.99
CA SER A 75 -8.20 -11.98 -3.33
C SER A 75 -7.45 -13.31 -3.33
N LEU A 76 -6.65 -13.57 -2.28
CA LEU A 76 -5.91 -14.82 -2.10
C LEU A 76 -6.79 -15.98 -1.59
N ASN A 77 -7.79 -15.68 -0.75
CA ASN A 77 -8.61 -16.70 -0.09
C ASN A 77 -9.70 -17.34 -0.97
N LYS A 78 -9.97 -16.82 -2.17
CA LYS A 78 -10.97 -17.37 -3.13
C LYS A 78 -10.54 -18.70 -3.81
N LYS A 79 -9.81 -19.57 -3.12
CA LYS A 79 -9.39 -20.91 -3.62
C LYS A 79 -10.24 -22.05 -3.05
N GLN A 80 -11.29 -21.76 -2.29
CA GLN A 80 -12.25 -22.72 -1.74
C GLN A 80 -13.67 -22.28 -2.07
N ASP A 81 -14.10 -22.56 -3.29
CA ASP A 81 -15.51 -22.77 -3.60
C ASP A 81 -15.49 -23.97 -4.56
N ILE A 82 -15.68 -25.16 -3.97
CA ILE A 82 -15.83 -26.46 -4.64
C ILE A 82 -17.22 -26.49 -5.30
#